data_AF-A0A825SMN4-F1
#
_entry.id   AF-A0A825SMN4-F1
#
_cell.length_a   1.000
_cell.length_b   1.000
_cell.length_c   1.000
_cell.angle_alpha   90.00
_cell.angle_beta   90.00
_cell.angle_gamma   90.00
#
_symmetry.space_group_name_H-M   'P 1'
#
loop_
_entity.id
_entity.type
_entity.pdbx_description
1 polymer ?
#
loop_
_entity_poly.entity_id
_entity_poly.type
_entity_poly.pdbx_seq_one_letter_code
_entity_poly.pdbx_strand_id
1 'polypeptide(L)'
;MDIFKKNMEYKISATTTLFKLYIDYLSVDLSNFFRNDSNRGRNIHVILSFVDILLNIDLTDVFGETLLETNKKELKLLEVFIDKFLATGRNLTNIKKENINVLCVAKILEDEDLFNLFREAKFAGNYFRKVSKKPYMKDFKQYCNSEKPKGFTQSVLELHNALSHLAIFLLQDDQSDLFNNIDKAKNHIYRSILDYYKIMIRFSINEIQQKDLLTQSFYSIREQEFLFLGQDLKHKKINFFNPQNQLIEKVDIIKAYKTLFNTINNILDPSV
;
A
#
# COMPACT_ATOMS: atom_id res chain seq x y z
N MET A 1 -4.77 -0.68 -33.12
CA MET A 1 -6.03 -0.26 -32.46
C MET A 1 -6.69 -1.41 -31.70
N ASP A 2 -6.68 -2.63 -32.24
CA ASP A 2 -7.37 -3.79 -31.67
C ASP A 2 -6.74 -4.38 -30.39
N ILE A 3 -5.41 -4.32 -30.26
CA ILE A 3 -4.67 -4.87 -29.10
C ILE A 3 -4.88 -4.00 -27.84
N PHE A 4 -4.74 -2.67 -27.97
CA PHE A 4 -4.97 -1.74 -26.86
C PHE A 4 -6.41 -1.81 -26.32
N LYS A 5 -7.39 -1.96 -27.22
CA LYS A 5 -8.79 -2.13 -26.82
C LYS A 5 -9.01 -3.44 -26.05
N LYS A 6 -8.48 -4.56 -26.55
CA LYS A 6 -8.54 -5.87 -25.88
C LYS A 6 -7.85 -5.86 -24.51
N ASN A 7 -6.73 -5.15 -24.39
CA ASN A 7 -6.03 -5.02 -23.11
C ASN A 7 -6.84 -4.23 -22.08
N MET A 8 -7.43 -3.10 -22.48
CA MET A 8 -8.27 -2.31 -21.58
C MET A 8 -9.54 -3.08 -21.16
N GLU A 9 -10.17 -3.80 -22.10
CA GLU A 9 -11.29 -4.70 -21.80
C GLU A 9 -10.91 -5.76 -20.74
N TYR A 10 -9.73 -6.38 -20.88
CA TYR A 10 -9.21 -7.30 -19.87
C TYR A 10 -8.98 -6.59 -18.53
N LYS A 11 -8.29 -5.44 -18.52
CA LYS A 11 -7.99 -4.70 -17.29
C LYS A 11 -9.25 -4.32 -16.53
N ILE A 12 -10.27 -3.85 -17.23
CA ILE A 12 -11.59 -3.55 -16.68
C ILE A 12 -12.22 -4.81 -16.08
N SER A 13 -12.28 -5.91 -16.85
CA SER A 13 -12.90 -7.17 -16.38
C SER A 13 -12.18 -7.76 -15.17
N ALA A 14 -10.84 -7.75 -15.18
CA ALA A 14 -10.01 -8.26 -14.10
C ALA A 14 -10.15 -7.40 -12.84
N THR A 15 -10.11 -6.07 -12.98
CA THR A 15 -10.28 -5.13 -11.86
C THR A 15 -11.67 -5.23 -11.26
N THR A 16 -12.71 -5.32 -12.11
CA THR A 16 -14.09 -5.56 -11.67
C THR A 16 -14.19 -6.85 -10.85
N THR A 17 -13.59 -7.94 -11.33
CA THR A 17 -13.58 -9.22 -10.63
C THR A 17 -12.83 -9.12 -9.30
N LEU A 18 -11.65 -8.50 -9.30
CA LEU A 18 -10.84 -8.27 -8.11
C LEU A 18 -11.62 -7.52 -7.02
N PHE A 19 -12.33 -6.44 -7.39
CA PHE A 19 -13.10 -5.66 -6.43
C PHE A 19 -14.37 -6.37 -5.96
N LYS A 20 -15.00 -7.24 -6.77
CA LYS A 20 -16.07 -8.14 -6.28
C LYS A 20 -15.55 -9.06 -5.18
N LEU A 21 -14.38 -9.68 -5.39
CA LEU A 21 -13.73 -10.52 -4.38
C LEU A 21 -13.32 -9.72 -3.14
N TYR A 22 -12.90 -8.47 -3.32
CA TYR A 22 -12.56 -7.58 -2.21
C TYR A 22 -13.78 -7.22 -1.36
N ILE A 23 -14.92 -6.95 -1.99
CA ILE A 23 -16.18 -6.69 -1.29
C ILE A 23 -16.64 -7.94 -0.51
N ASP A 24 -16.49 -9.14 -1.08
CA ASP A 24 -16.76 -10.40 -0.37
C ASP A 24 -15.84 -10.57 0.84
N TYR A 25 -14.55 -10.26 0.68
CA TYR A 25 -13.59 -10.22 1.78
C TYR A 25 -14.04 -9.27 2.90
N LEU A 26 -14.48 -8.06 2.55
CA LEU A 26 -14.99 -7.07 3.51
C LEU A 26 -16.22 -7.60 4.27
N SER A 27 -17.15 -8.29 3.61
CA SER A 27 -18.31 -8.89 4.28
C SER A 27 -17.90 -9.87 5.38
N VAL A 28 -16.85 -10.67 5.14
CA VAL A 28 -16.32 -11.60 6.15
C VAL A 28 -15.59 -10.85 7.26
N ASP A 29 -14.74 -9.87 6.92
CA ASP A 29 -14.01 -9.05 7.90
C ASP A 29 -14.96 -8.32 8.85
N LEU A 30 -16.00 -7.68 8.32
CA LEU A 30 -17.05 -7.01 9.09
C LEU A 30 -17.83 -7.97 9.97
N SER A 31 -18.20 -9.16 9.46
CA SER A 31 -18.94 -10.16 10.23
C SER A 31 -18.17 -10.73 11.43
N ASN A 32 -16.84 -10.64 11.36
CA ASN A 32 -15.94 -11.10 12.41
C ASN A 32 -15.30 -9.94 13.20
N PHE A 33 -15.68 -8.69 12.93
CA PHE A 33 -15.10 -7.51 13.55
C PHE A 33 -15.16 -7.54 15.09
N PHE A 34 -16.27 -8.04 15.65
CA PHE A 34 -16.43 -8.18 17.11
C PHE A 34 -15.85 -9.48 17.69
N ARG A 35 -15.31 -10.37 16.86
CA ARG A 35 -14.73 -11.63 17.28
C ARG A 35 -13.20 -11.48 17.27
N ASN A 36 -12.60 -11.39 18.45
CA ASN A 36 -11.14 -11.33 18.66
C ASN A 36 -10.41 -12.64 18.33
N ASP A 37 -10.79 -13.32 17.25
CA ASP A 37 -10.18 -14.57 16.80
C ASP A 37 -9.25 -14.24 15.61
N SER A 38 -7.94 -14.22 15.86
CA SER A 38 -6.88 -13.68 14.98
C SER A 38 -6.78 -14.33 13.60
N ASN A 39 -7.43 -15.48 13.40
CA ASN A 39 -7.49 -16.19 12.13
C ASN A 39 -8.59 -15.70 11.17
N ARG A 40 -9.43 -14.72 11.58
CA ARG A 40 -10.68 -14.40 10.89
C ARG A 40 -10.91 -12.93 10.50
N GLY A 41 -10.02 -12.01 10.90
CA GLY A 41 -10.11 -10.58 10.55
C GLY A 41 -8.75 -9.98 10.14
N ARG A 42 -8.76 -9.00 9.22
CA ARG A 42 -7.60 -8.22 8.74
C ARG A 42 -6.39 -9.08 8.34
N ASN A 43 -6.66 -10.12 7.55
CA ASN A 43 -5.62 -11.00 7.03
C ASN A 43 -4.63 -10.23 6.12
N ILE A 44 -3.48 -9.85 6.70
CA ILE A 44 -2.41 -9.07 6.07
C ILE A 44 -1.95 -9.69 4.74
N HIS A 45 -1.93 -11.02 4.65
CA HIS A 45 -1.51 -11.70 3.42
C HIS A 45 -2.52 -11.49 2.30
N VAL A 46 -3.81 -11.55 2.61
CA VAL A 46 -4.89 -11.39 1.63
C VAL A 46 -4.94 -9.95 1.12
N ILE A 47 -4.80 -8.96 2.02
CA ILE A 47 -4.75 -7.54 1.65
C ILE A 47 -3.60 -7.27 0.67
N LEU A 48 -2.41 -7.80 0.96
CA LEU A 48 -1.25 -7.66 0.07
C LEU A 48 -1.49 -8.32 -1.30
N SER A 49 -2.15 -9.48 -1.34
CA SER A 49 -2.52 -10.12 -2.61
C SER A 49 -3.44 -9.24 -3.46
N PHE A 50 -4.42 -8.55 -2.86
CA PHE A 50 -5.27 -7.60 -3.60
C PHE A 50 -4.46 -6.49 -4.25
N VAL A 51 -3.53 -5.88 -3.51
CA VAL A 51 -2.65 -4.81 -4.03
C VAL A 51 -1.72 -5.34 -5.13
N ASP A 52 -1.11 -6.51 -4.92
CA ASP A 52 -0.20 -7.11 -5.89
C ASP A 52 -0.91 -7.45 -7.20
N ILE A 53 -2.11 -8.04 -7.14
CA ILE A 53 -2.91 -8.36 -8.32
C ILE A 53 -3.36 -7.08 -9.03
N LEU A 54 -3.82 -6.05 -8.30
CA LEU A 54 -4.22 -4.77 -8.90
C LEU A 54 -3.07 -4.12 -9.70
N LEU A 55 -1.86 -4.12 -9.12
CA LEU A 55 -0.65 -3.63 -9.81
C LEU A 55 -0.28 -4.49 -11.03
N ASN A 56 -0.43 -5.81 -10.94
CA ASN A 56 -0.17 -6.70 -12.07
C ASN A 56 -1.18 -6.45 -13.22
N ILE A 57 -2.43 -6.13 -12.90
CA ILE A 57 -3.44 -5.72 -13.89
C ILE A 57 -2.98 -4.46 -14.63
N ASP A 58 -2.60 -3.40 -13.91
CA ASP A 58 -2.10 -2.15 -14.50
C ASP A 58 -0.92 -2.38 -15.45
N LEU A 59 0.03 -3.21 -15.02
CA LEU A 59 1.28 -3.46 -15.74
C LEU A 59 1.16 -4.47 -16.90
N THR A 60 -0.03 -5.00 -17.17
CA THR A 60 -0.22 -6.02 -18.22
C THR A 60 0.18 -5.52 -19.62
N ASP A 61 0.02 -4.22 -19.90
CA ASP A 61 0.45 -3.60 -21.17
C ASP A 61 1.97 -3.55 -21.34
N VAL A 62 2.71 -3.55 -20.23
CA VAL A 62 4.17 -3.39 -20.22
C VAL A 62 4.89 -4.73 -20.32
N PHE A 63 4.35 -5.76 -19.65
CA PHE A 63 5.03 -7.06 -19.53
C PHE A 63 4.37 -8.20 -20.33
N GLY A 64 3.29 -7.93 -21.06
CA GLY A 64 2.73 -8.82 -22.08
C GLY A 64 2.08 -10.10 -21.52
N GLU A 65 2.09 -11.17 -22.34
CA GLU A 65 1.31 -12.40 -22.11
C GLU A 65 1.71 -13.17 -20.84
N THR A 66 2.99 -13.20 -20.47
CA THR A 66 3.45 -13.94 -19.28
C THR A 66 2.88 -13.35 -17.98
N LEU A 67 2.80 -12.01 -17.88
CA LEU A 67 2.18 -11.36 -16.74
C LEU A 67 0.67 -11.57 -16.75
N LEU A 68 0.04 -11.55 -17.94
CA LEU A 68 -1.39 -11.85 -18.10
C LEU A 68 -1.77 -13.24 -17.56
N GLU A 69 -1.02 -14.29 -17.91
CA GLU A 69 -1.25 -15.65 -17.42
C GLU A 69 -1.05 -15.77 -15.91
N THR A 70 0.03 -15.15 -15.40
CA THR A 70 0.31 -15.10 -13.96
C THR A 70 -0.83 -14.44 -13.22
N ASN A 71 -1.30 -13.29 -13.71
CA ASN A 71 -2.38 -12.51 -13.12
C ASN A 71 -3.71 -13.28 -13.11
N LYS A 72 -4.07 -13.94 -14.21
CA LYS A 72 -5.25 -14.83 -14.27
C LYS A 72 -5.17 -15.96 -13.24
N LYS A 73 -3.99 -16.57 -13.08
CA LYS A 73 -3.77 -17.63 -12.09
C LYS A 73 -3.89 -17.10 -10.65
N GLU A 74 -3.26 -15.97 -10.34
CA GLU A 74 -3.32 -15.34 -9.01
C GLU A 74 -4.75 -14.93 -8.65
N LEU A 75 -5.48 -14.33 -9.59
CA LEU A 75 -6.88 -13.98 -9.40
C LEU A 75 -7.74 -15.22 -9.12
N LYS A 76 -7.51 -16.33 -9.82
CA LYS A 76 -8.24 -17.57 -9.57
C LYS A 76 -7.92 -18.19 -8.21
N LEU A 77 -6.66 -18.14 -7.78
CA LEU A 77 -6.27 -18.58 -6.44
C LEU A 77 -6.92 -17.73 -5.35
N LEU A 78 -7.01 -16.42 -5.57
CA LEU A 78 -7.69 -15.50 -4.67
C LEU A 78 -9.20 -15.79 -4.60
N GLU A 79 -9.85 -16.02 -5.73
CA GLU A 79 -11.27 -16.43 -5.80
C GLU A 79 -11.53 -17.68 -4.94
N VAL A 80 -10.75 -18.75 -5.16
CA VAL A 80 -10.87 -20.00 -4.38
C VAL A 80 -10.64 -19.77 -2.88
N PHE A 81 -9.71 -18.87 -2.53
CA PHE A 81 -9.48 -18.51 -1.13
C PHE A 81 -10.68 -17.77 -0.54
N ILE A 82 -11.23 -16.77 -1.24
CA ILE A 82 -12.37 -15.97 -0.79
C ILE A 82 -13.62 -16.82 -0.66
N ASP A 83 -13.88 -17.75 -1.58
CA ASP A 83 -15.03 -18.68 -1.48
C ASP A 83 -14.95 -19.52 -0.20
N LYS A 84 -13.77 -20.06 0.12
CA LYS A 84 -13.54 -20.78 1.38
C LYS A 84 -13.68 -19.85 2.58
N PHE A 85 -13.20 -18.61 2.47
CA PHE A 85 -13.28 -17.63 3.55
C PHE A 85 -14.73 -17.24 3.86
N LEU A 86 -15.55 -17.01 2.84
CA LEU A 86 -16.99 -16.77 2.95
C LEU A 86 -17.71 -17.92 3.65
N ALA A 87 -17.37 -19.17 3.33
CA ALA A 87 -17.95 -20.35 3.99
C ALA A 87 -17.68 -20.41 5.50
N THR A 88 -16.66 -19.69 6.00
CA THR A 88 -16.38 -19.57 7.45
C THR A 88 -17.11 -18.41 8.12
N GLY A 89 -17.67 -17.49 7.34
CA GLY A 89 -18.42 -16.34 7.83
C GLY A 89 -19.76 -16.74 8.45
N ARG A 90 -20.20 -16.01 9.47
CA ARG A 90 -21.56 -16.14 10.03
C ARG A 90 -22.22 -14.77 9.99
N ASN A 91 -23.53 -14.71 9.69
CA ASN A 91 -24.28 -13.46 9.60
C ASN A 91 -23.64 -12.46 8.61
N LEU A 92 -23.22 -12.96 7.45
CA LEU A 92 -22.62 -12.13 6.41
C LEU A 92 -23.60 -11.06 5.94
N THR A 93 -23.13 -9.82 5.87
CA THR A 93 -23.90 -8.75 5.24
C THR A 93 -23.77 -8.90 3.73
N ASN A 94 -24.91 -9.01 3.04
CA ASN A 94 -24.93 -8.99 1.57
C ASN A 94 -24.67 -7.56 1.08
N ILE A 95 -23.44 -7.30 0.63
CA ILE A 95 -23.12 -6.06 -0.08
C ILE A 95 -23.41 -6.31 -1.56
N LYS A 96 -24.26 -5.47 -2.18
CA LYS A 96 -24.64 -5.59 -3.59
C LYS A 96 -23.45 -5.25 -4.51
N LYS A 97 -22.60 -6.25 -4.78
CA LYS A 97 -21.40 -6.14 -5.64
C LYS A 97 -21.70 -6.20 -7.14
N GLU A 98 -22.97 -6.39 -7.51
CA GLU A 98 -23.45 -6.35 -8.89
C GLU A 98 -23.48 -4.94 -9.49
N ASN A 99 -23.39 -3.90 -8.65
CA ASN A 99 -23.42 -2.50 -9.04
C ASN A 99 -22.05 -1.88 -9.35
N ILE A 100 -20.99 -2.68 -9.53
CA ILE A 100 -19.68 -2.10 -9.88
C ILE A 100 -19.78 -1.44 -11.25
N ASN A 101 -19.66 -0.11 -11.26
CA ASN A 101 -19.76 0.68 -12.48
C ASN A 101 -18.44 0.58 -13.29
N VAL A 102 -18.54 0.05 -14.51
CA VAL A 102 -17.40 -0.17 -15.42
C VAL A 102 -16.67 1.14 -15.76
N LEU A 103 -17.40 2.25 -15.87
CA LEU A 103 -16.80 3.55 -16.17
C LEU A 103 -16.02 4.08 -14.95
N CYS A 104 -16.48 3.81 -13.72
CA CYS A 104 -15.71 4.07 -12.50
C CYS A 104 -14.44 3.20 -12.45
N VAL A 105 -14.50 1.93 -12.89
CA VAL A 105 -13.31 1.07 -13.02
C VAL A 105 -12.29 1.67 -14.00
N ALA A 106 -12.75 2.12 -15.17
CA ALA A 106 -11.88 2.78 -16.15
C ALA A 106 -11.21 4.03 -15.55
N LYS A 107 -11.97 4.87 -14.85
CA LYS A 107 -11.43 6.06 -14.17
C LYS A 107 -10.34 5.73 -13.14
N ILE A 108 -10.47 4.65 -12.37
CA ILE A 108 -9.41 4.18 -11.47
C ILE A 108 -8.17 3.80 -12.27
N LEU A 109 -8.33 2.99 -13.33
CA LEU A 109 -7.24 2.47 -14.16
C LEU A 109 -6.47 3.58 -14.92
N GLU A 110 -7.12 4.70 -15.22
CA GLU A 110 -6.51 5.86 -15.87
C GLU A 110 -5.80 6.81 -14.89
N ASP A 111 -5.94 6.61 -13.57
CA ASP A 111 -5.31 7.46 -12.56
C ASP A 111 -3.83 7.07 -12.33
N GLU A 112 -2.94 7.63 -13.15
CA GLU A 112 -1.50 7.35 -13.08
C GLU A 112 -0.89 7.66 -11.70
N ASP A 113 -1.36 8.71 -11.05
CA ASP A 113 -0.87 9.13 -9.73
C ASP A 113 -1.19 8.08 -8.66
N LEU A 114 -2.39 7.50 -8.69
CA LEU A 114 -2.79 6.41 -7.81
C LEU A 114 -1.88 5.20 -7.99
N PHE A 115 -1.63 4.79 -9.24
CA PHE A 115 -0.77 3.64 -9.54
C PHE A 115 0.71 3.89 -9.23
N ASN A 116 1.20 5.12 -9.42
CA ASN A 116 2.53 5.54 -8.97
C ASN A 116 2.69 5.39 -7.45
N LEU A 117 1.68 5.78 -6.67
CA LEU A 117 1.67 5.60 -5.23
C LEU A 117 1.64 4.11 -4.82
N PHE A 118 0.80 3.28 -5.47
CA PHE A 118 0.81 1.84 -5.19
C PHE A 118 2.16 1.19 -5.51
N ARG A 119 2.81 1.59 -6.62
CA ARG A 119 4.16 1.13 -6.98
C ARG A 119 5.18 1.51 -5.91
N GLU A 120 5.18 2.76 -5.43
CA GLU A 120 6.09 3.19 -4.36
C GLU A 120 5.79 2.46 -3.04
N ALA A 121 4.53 2.22 -2.69
CA ALA A 121 4.15 1.44 -1.51
C ALA A 121 4.65 -0.02 -1.59
N LYS A 122 4.53 -0.65 -2.76
CA LYS A 122 5.09 -2.00 -3.01
C LYS A 122 6.62 -1.99 -2.90
N PHE A 123 7.28 -0.98 -3.46
CA PHE A 123 8.73 -0.80 -3.33
C PHE A 123 9.16 -0.67 -1.87
N ALA A 124 8.56 0.27 -1.13
CA ALA A 124 8.85 0.49 0.29
C ALA A 124 8.59 -0.76 1.13
N GLY A 125 7.47 -1.45 0.91
CA GLY A 125 7.15 -2.70 1.59
C GLY A 125 8.13 -3.83 1.29
N ASN A 126 8.56 -3.99 0.03
CA ASN A 126 9.58 -4.97 -0.33
C ASN A 126 10.96 -4.61 0.24
N TYR A 127 11.32 -3.34 0.26
CA TYR A 127 12.58 -2.90 0.85
C TYR A 127 12.59 -3.16 2.36
N PHE A 128 11.50 -2.81 3.04
CA PHE A 128 11.28 -3.14 4.44
C PHE A 128 11.42 -4.64 4.73
N ARG A 129 10.83 -5.54 3.92
CA ARG A 129 10.99 -7.01 4.09
C ARG A 129 12.45 -7.48 4.01
N LYS A 130 13.28 -6.80 3.21
CA LYS A 130 14.71 -7.11 3.09
C LYS A 130 15.46 -6.58 4.30
N VAL A 131 15.26 -5.31 4.62
CA VAL A 131 15.92 -4.58 5.72
C VAL A 131 15.57 -5.18 7.07
N SER A 132 14.31 -5.57 7.30
CA SER A 132 13.84 -6.14 8.58
C SER A 132 14.54 -7.45 8.98
N LYS A 133 15.29 -8.07 8.06
CA LYS A 133 16.09 -9.27 8.31
C LYS A 133 17.54 -8.97 8.66
N LYS A 134 17.99 -7.72 8.49
CA LYS A 134 19.37 -7.29 8.74
C LYS A 134 19.65 -7.25 10.26
N PRO A 135 20.91 -7.46 10.70
CA PRO A 135 21.26 -7.49 12.12
C PRO A 135 20.89 -6.19 12.87
N TYR A 136 21.04 -5.04 12.24
CA TYR A 136 20.72 -3.72 12.82
C TYR A 136 19.21 -3.49 13.03
N MET A 137 18.34 -4.39 12.53
CA MET A 137 16.89 -4.37 12.78
C MET A 137 16.46 -5.40 13.84
N LYS A 138 17.38 -5.93 14.65
CA LYS A 138 17.11 -6.97 15.66
C LYS A 138 15.94 -6.62 16.58
N ASP A 139 15.86 -5.38 17.05
CA ASP A 139 14.83 -4.94 18.01
C ASP A 139 13.45 -4.87 17.37
N PHE A 140 13.37 -4.68 16.04
CA PHE A 140 12.11 -4.69 15.32
C PHE A 140 11.36 -6.03 15.44
N LYS A 141 12.09 -7.14 15.55
CA LYS A 141 11.49 -8.48 15.70
C LYS A 141 10.64 -8.60 16.97
N GLN A 142 10.99 -7.87 18.03
CA GLN A 142 10.22 -7.85 19.28
C GLN A 142 8.85 -7.15 19.10
N TYR A 143 8.74 -6.26 18.11
CA TYR A 143 7.50 -5.56 17.77
C TYR A 143 6.67 -6.29 16.70
N CYS A 144 7.19 -7.38 16.13
CA CYS A 144 6.47 -8.24 15.21
C CYS A 144 6.08 -9.54 15.91
N ASN A 145 4.80 -9.67 16.28
CA ASN A 145 4.22 -10.90 16.82
C ASN A 145 4.17 -12.08 15.82
N SER A 146 4.97 -12.07 14.75
CA SER A 146 5.03 -13.16 13.77
C SER A 146 6.46 -13.47 13.35
N GLU A 147 6.79 -14.76 13.26
CA GLU A 147 8.09 -15.27 12.83
C GLU A 147 8.47 -14.87 11.38
N LYS A 148 7.54 -14.30 10.61
CA LYS A 148 7.73 -13.90 9.20
C LYS A 148 6.95 -12.61 8.89
N PRO A 149 7.48 -11.42 9.20
CA PRO A 149 6.84 -10.17 8.80
C PRO A 149 6.89 -10.02 7.28
N LYS A 150 5.77 -10.33 6.60
CA LYS A 150 5.57 -9.99 5.18
C LYS A 150 5.16 -8.52 4.97
N GLY A 151 4.99 -7.75 6.03
CA GLY A 151 4.68 -6.33 6.00
C GLY A 151 4.60 -5.77 7.41
N PHE A 152 4.68 -4.45 7.53
CA PHE A 152 4.39 -3.74 8.76
C PHE A 152 2.87 -3.60 8.86
N THR A 153 2.26 -4.15 9.92
CA THR A 153 0.79 -4.24 10.05
C THR A 153 0.10 -2.90 9.81
N GLN A 154 0.61 -1.82 10.42
CA GLN A 154 0.04 -0.49 10.25
C GLN A 154 0.00 -0.05 8.78
N SER A 155 1.14 -0.15 8.07
CA SER A 155 1.22 0.17 6.64
C SER A 155 0.24 -0.65 5.80
N VAL A 156 0.05 -1.95 6.12
CA VAL A 156 -0.88 -2.79 5.35
C VAL A 156 -2.33 -2.43 5.65
N LEU A 157 -2.66 -2.01 6.88
CA LEU A 157 -3.99 -1.50 7.21
C LEU A 157 -4.30 -0.19 6.49
N GLU A 158 -3.31 0.67 6.26
CA GLU A 158 -3.49 1.85 5.41
C GLU A 158 -3.80 1.45 3.95
N LEU A 159 -3.13 0.43 3.39
CA LEU A 159 -3.47 -0.08 2.05
C LEU A 159 -4.87 -0.68 2.00
N HIS A 160 -5.29 -1.37 3.06
CA HIS A 160 -6.66 -1.86 3.20
C HIS A 160 -7.67 -0.70 3.19
N ASN A 161 -7.43 0.37 3.94
CA ASN A 161 -8.27 1.56 3.92
C ASN A 161 -8.35 2.19 2.53
N ALA A 162 -7.22 2.23 1.80
CA ALA A 162 -7.20 2.72 0.42
C ALA A 162 -8.10 1.87 -0.51
N LEU A 163 -7.97 0.54 -0.46
CA LEU A 163 -8.81 -0.38 -1.25
C LEU A 163 -10.29 -0.24 -0.88
N SER A 164 -10.62 -0.01 0.40
CA SER A 164 -11.98 0.24 0.85
C SER A 164 -12.57 1.53 0.26
N HIS A 165 -11.81 2.62 0.20
CA HIS A 165 -12.26 3.83 -0.49
C HIS A 165 -12.50 3.60 -1.98
N LEU A 166 -11.61 2.89 -2.67
CA LEU A 166 -11.82 2.53 -4.07
C LEU A 166 -13.07 1.66 -4.26
N ALA A 167 -13.31 0.69 -3.38
CA ALA A 167 -14.51 -0.14 -3.42
C ALA A 167 -15.79 0.69 -3.22
N ILE A 168 -15.78 1.67 -2.31
CA ILE A 168 -16.90 2.60 -2.13
C ILE A 168 -17.15 3.41 -3.40
N PHE A 169 -16.09 3.94 -4.02
CA PHE A 169 -16.20 4.67 -5.29
C PHE A 169 -16.80 3.80 -6.41
N LEU A 170 -16.37 2.54 -6.52
CA LEU A 170 -16.87 1.61 -7.53
C LEU A 170 -18.34 1.22 -7.35
N LEU A 171 -18.82 1.22 -6.11
CA LEU A 171 -20.23 0.97 -5.76
C LEU A 171 -21.09 2.22 -5.89
N GLN A 172 -20.49 3.39 -6.09
CA GLN A 172 -21.22 4.60 -6.45
C GLN A 172 -21.52 4.55 -7.93
N ASP A 173 -22.80 4.68 -8.28
CA ASP A 173 -23.25 4.77 -9.67
C ASP A 173 -23.03 6.18 -10.24
N ASP A 174 -21.91 6.81 -9.88
CA ASP A 174 -21.54 8.17 -10.25
C ASP A 174 -20.02 8.32 -10.41
N GLN A 175 -19.59 8.69 -11.61
CA GLN A 175 -18.19 8.94 -11.94
C GLN A 175 -17.65 10.25 -11.35
N SER A 176 -18.50 11.12 -10.80
CA SER A 176 -18.07 12.40 -10.24
C SER A 176 -17.09 12.25 -9.07
N ASP A 177 -17.07 11.08 -8.42
CA ASP A 177 -16.37 10.85 -7.14
C ASP A 177 -16.77 11.89 -6.09
N LEU A 178 -18.09 12.10 -5.92
CA LEU A 178 -18.68 13.10 -5.01
C LEU A 178 -18.04 13.16 -3.61
N PHE A 179 -17.55 12.02 -3.11
CA PHE A 179 -16.96 11.89 -1.78
C PHE A 179 -15.42 11.90 -1.77
N ASN A 180 -14.77 12.20 -2.90
CA ASN A 180 -13.32 12.21 -3.09
C ASN A 180 -12.64 10.93 -2.61
N ASN A 181 -13.26 9.77 -2.90
CA ASN A 181 -12.75 8.47 -2.48
C ASN A 181 -11.41 8.13 -3.14
N ILE A 182 -11.18 8.54 -4.39
CA ILE A 182 -9.89 8.30 -5.06
C ILE A 182 -8.77 9.06 -4.32
N ASP A 183 -8.99 10.33 -3.99
CA ASP A 183 -7.98 11.13 -3.27
C ASP A 183 -7.80 10.68 -1.82
N LYS A 184 -8.86 10.19 -1.16
CA LYS A 184 -8.75 9.53 0.15
C LYS A 184 -7.89 8.26 0.05
N ALA A 185 -8.09 7.44 -0.99
CA ALA A 185 -7.27 6.26 -1.23
C ALA A 185 -5.79 6.63 -1.43
N LYS A 186 -5.50 7.64 -2.26
CA LYS A 186 -4.13 8.18 -2.43
C LYS A 186 -3.50 8.60 -1.10
N ASN A 187 -4.24 9.30 -0.26
CA ASN A 187 -3.76 9.73 1.06
C ASN A 187 -3.44 8.54 1.99
N HIS A 188 -4.23 7.47 1.96
CA HIS A 188 -3.94 6.25 2.71
C HIS A 188 -2.69 5.52 2.17
N ILE A 189 -2.54 5.40 0.85
CA ILE A 189 -1.32 4.80 0.26
C ILE A 189 -0.09 5.64 0.63
N TYR A 190 -0.21 6.96 0.61
CA TYR A 190 0.85 7.87 1.04
C TYR A 190 1.27 7.61 2.49
N ARG A 191 0.31 7.49 3.42
CA ARG A 191 0.59 7.14 4.83
C ARG A 191 1.27 5.78 4.97
N SER A 192 0.83 4.78 4.20
CA SER A 192 1.46 3.45 4.16
C SER A 192 2.96 3.52 3.84
N ILE A 193 3.32 4.32 2.82
CA ILE A 193 4.72 4.55 2.41
C ILE A 193 5.51 5.19 3.55
N LEU A 194 4.97 6.25 4.16
CA LEU A 194 5.62 6.95 5.27
C LEU A 194 5.87 6.01 6.46
N ASP A 195 4.90 5.19 6.81
CA ASP A 195 4.99 4.25 7.94
C ASP A 195 6.14 3.25 7.74
N TYR A 196 6.34 2.75 6.53
CA TYR A 196 7.49 1.89 6.21
C TYR A 196 8.82 2.62 6.44
N TYR A 197 8.99 3.84 5.91
CA TYR A 197 10.26 4.56 6.07
C TYR A 197 10.51 4.99 7.52
N LYS A 198 9.49 5.47 8.22
CA LYS A 198 9.60 5.86 9.63
C LYS A 198 10.04 4.70 10.51
N ILE A 199 9.46 3.52 10.32
CA ILE A 199 9.81 2.36 11.13
C ILE A 199 11.22 1.88 10.80
N MET A 200 11.61 1.85 9.53
CA MET A 200 12.98 1.50 9.14
C MET A 200 14.00 2.47 9.74
N ILE A 201 13.79 3.78 9.65
CA ILE A 201 14.68 4.80 10.22
C ILE A 201 14.75 4.66 11.74
N ARG A 202 13.60 4.55 12.42
CA ARG A 202 13.53 4.49 13.89
C ARG A 202 14.42 3.40 14.49
N PHE A 203 14.45 2.22 13.87
CA PHE A 203 15.26 1.11 14.38
C PHE A 203 16.71 1.19 13.91
N SER A 204 16.94 1.55 12.65
CA SER A 204 18.30 1.58 12.09
C SER A 204 19.15 2.74 12.64
N ILE A 205 18.57 3.93 12.84
CA ILE A 205 19.33 5.12 13.27
C ILE A 205 20.03 4.92 14.62
N ASN A 206 19.48 4.07 15.49
CA ASN A 206 20.01 3.85 16.82
C ASN A 206 21.28 2.99 16.84
N GLU A 207 21.55 2.24 15.78
CA GLU A 207 22.74 1.41 15.64
C GLU A 207 23.95 2.21 15.10
N ILE A 208 23.78 3.51 14.80
CA ILE A 208 24.86 4.41 14.35
C ILE A 208 25.44 5.17 15.55
N GLN A 209 26.78 5.15 15.71
CA GLN A 209 27.47 5.84 16.81
C GLN A 209 27.39 7.37 16.70
N GLN A 210 27.65 7.95 15.53
CA GLN A 210 27.65 9.40 15.30
C GLN A 210 26.37 9.84 14.57
N LYS A 211 25.23 9.71 15.24
CA LYS A 211 23.89 9.85 14.63
C LYS A 211 23.22 11.23 14.79
N ASP A 212 23.90 12.22 15.37
CA ASP A 212 23.28 13.49 15.76
C ASP A 212 22.64 14.22 14.56
N LEU A 213 23.39 14.38 13.46
CA LEU A 213 22.88 15.02 12.24
C LEU A 213 21.72 14.25 11.60
N LEU A 214 21.80 12.91 11.61
CA LEU A 214 20.73 12.05 11.09
C LEU A 214 19.46 12.18 11.93
N THR A 215 19.63 12.28 13.25
CA THR A 215 18.55 12.38 14.22
C THR A 215 17.87 13.75 14.13
N GLN A 216 18.66 14.82 14.01
CA GLN A 216 18.15 16.17 13.75
C GLN A 216 17.37 16.24 12.44
N SER A 217 17.90 15.65 11.36
CA SER A 217 17.20 15.56 10.08
C SER A 217 15.88 14.80 10.21
N PHE A 218 15.87 13.64 10.89
CA PHE A 218 14.64 12.89 11.15
C PHE A 218 13.60 13.69 11.93
N TYR A 219 13.99 14.36 13.02
CA TYR A 219 13.08 15.16 13.83
C TYR A 219 12.52 16.35 13.05
N SER A 220 13.34 17.03 12.25
CA SER A 220 12.89 18.14 11.40
C SER A 220 11.84 17.70 10.38
N ILE A 221 12.01 16.51 9.77
CA ILE A 221 10.96 15.94 8.89
C ILE A 221 9.68 15.69 9.69
N ARG A 222 9.78 15.07 10.87
CA ARG A 222 8.62 14.73 11.72
C ARG A 222 7.85 15.96 12.19
N GLU A 223 8.54 17.02 12.58
CA GLU A 223 7.94 18.27 13.01
C GLU A 223 7.15 18.91 11.86
N GLN A 224 7.76 19.04 10.67
CA GLN A 224 7.08 19.63 9.52
C GLN A 224 5.90 18.77 9.03
N GLU A 225 6.02 17.44 9.07
CA GLU A 225 4.90 16.55 8.80
C GLU A 225 3.74 16.75 9.80
N PHE A 226 4.06 16.93 11.08
CA PHE A 226 3.06 17.18 12.14
C PHE A 226 2.27 18.46 11.87
N LEU A 227 2.91 19.51 11.35
CA LEU A 227 2.24 20.76 10.96
C LEU A 227 1.23 20.58 9.81
N PHE A 228 1.26 19.45 9.10
CA PHE A 228 0.30 19.10 8.06
C PHE A 228 -0.75 18.08 8.50
N LEU A 229 -0.87 17.78 9.79
CA LEU A 229 -1.93 16.92 10.31
C LEU A 229 -3.32 17.42 9.88
N GLY A 230 -4.18 16.48 9.48
CA GLY A 230 -5.52 16.76 8.99
C GLY A 230 -5.58 17.34 7.56
N GLN A 231 -4.44 17.57 6.91
CA GLN A 231 -4.36 18.06 5.54
C GLN A 231 -4.01 16.94 4.55
N ASP A 232 -4.23 17.20 3.26
CA ASP A 232 -3.68 16.40 2.18
C ASP A 232 -2.16 16.60 2.11
N LEU A 233 -1.40 15.51 2.18
CA LEU A 233 0.06 15.50 2.23
C LEU A 233 0.71 15.38 0.84
N LYS A 234 -0.04 14.98 -0.19
CA LYS A 234 0.51 14.54 -1.48
C LYS A 234 1.35 15.62 -2.18
N HIS A 235 0.97 16.89 -2.01
CA HIS A 235 1.62 18.04 -2.65
C HIS A 235 2.44 18.90 -1.67
N LYS A 236 2.56 18.48 -0.41
CA LYS A 236 3.27 19.25 0.61
C LYS A 236 4.77 19.01 0.51
N LYS A 237 5.50 20.12 0.45
CA LYS A 237 6.97 20.13 0.48
C LYS A 237 7.47 20.62 1.83
N ILE A 238 8.57 20.04 2.28
CA ILE A 238 9.27 20.37 3.51
C ILE A 238 10.68 20.86 3.21
N ASN A 239 11.24 21.65 4.12
CA ASN A 239 12.64 22.03 4.11
C ASN A 239 13.44 20.88 4.74
N PHE A 240 14.04 20.04 3.90
CA PHE A 240 14.80 18.86 4.32
C PHE A 240 16.28 19.18 4.37
N PHE A 241 16.89 19.02 5.56
CA PHE A 241 18.35 18.98 5.68
C PHE A 241 18.85 17.61 5.23
N ASN A 242 19.51 17.57 4.07
CA ASN A 242 20.05 16.35 3.48
C ASN A 242 21.41 16.03 4.12
N PRO A 243 21.54 14.92 4.87
CA PRO A 243 22.80 14.60 5.55
C PRO A 243 23.95 14.21 4.61
N GLN A 244 23.67 13.90 3.34
CA GLN A 244 24.71 13.51 2.36
C GLN A 244 25.51 14.71 1.85
N ASN A 245 24.84 15.84 1.61
CA ASN A 245 25.46 17.05 1.05
C ASN A 245 25.43 18.25 2.02
N GLN A 246 24.80 18.08 3.19
CA GLN A 246 24.64 19.11 4.23
C GLN A 246 23.92 20.38 3.77
N LEU A 247 23.01 20.26 2.79
CA LEU A 247 22.20 21.35 2.28
C LEU A 247 20.73 21.20 2.68
N ILE A 248 20.04 22.34 2.77
CA ILE A 248 18.58 22.37 2.94
C ILE A 248 17.93 22.44 1.56
N GLU A 249 17.08 21.46 1.26
CA GLU A 249 16.37 21.34 -0.01
C GLU A 249 14.86 21.30 0.23
N LYS A 250 14.08 21.94 -0.65
CA LYS A 250 12.62 21.87 -0.60
C LYS A 250 12.12 20.66 -1.37
N VAL A 251 11.71 19.61 -0.65
CA VAL A 251 11.36 18.30 -1.24
C VAL A 251 10.03 17.76 -0.69
N ASP A 252 9.44 16.80 -1.39
CA ASP A 252 8.27 16.07 -0.89
C ASP A 252 8.65 15.17 0.29
N ILE A 253 7.72 14.94 1.22
CA ILE A 253 7.99 14.24 2.49
C ILE A 253 8.48 12.80 2.26
N ILE A 254 7.88 12.07 1.32
CA ILE A 254 8.35 10.72 0.95
C ILE A 254 9.81 10.76 0.48
N LYS A 255 10.18 11.74 -0.35
CA LYS A 255 11.56 11.88 -0.85
C LYS A 255 12.53 12.17 0.30
N ALA A 256 12.18 13.04 1.23
CA ALA A 256 13.00 13.32 2.41
C ALA A 256 13.26 12.05 3.24
N TYR A 257 12.20 11.29 3.54
CA TYR A 257 12.33 10.03 4.28
C TYR A 257 13.16 8.98 3.53
N LYS A 258 12.94 8.83 2.23
CA LYS A 258 13.69 7.89 1.39
C LYS A 258 15.18 8.23 1.35
N THR A 259 15.52 9.50 1.14
CA THR A 259 16.92 9.96 1.14
C THR A 259 17.58 9.75 2.50
N LEU A 260 16.90 10.10 3.59
CA LEU A 260 17.42 9.90 4.94
C LEU A 260 17.64 8.42 5.25
N PHE A 261 16.66 7.56 4.92
CA PHE A 261 16.80 6.12 5.14
C PHE A 261 17.93 5.51 4.31
N ASN A 262 18.04 5.86 3.03
CA ASN A 262 19.13 5.36 2.18
C ASN A 262 20.49 5.77 2.74
N THR A 263 20.60 7.00 3.27
CA THR A 263 21.84 7.45 3.92
C THR A 263 22.18 6.60 5.14
N ILE A 264 21.20 6.32 6.00
CA ILE A 264 21.37 5.44 7.16
C ILE A 264 21.75 4.02 6.72
N ASN A 265 21.06 3.46 5.72
CA ASN A 265 21.32 2.12 5.22
C ASN A 265 22.73 1.99 4.65
N ASN A 266 23.21 2.99 3.90
CA ASN A 266 24.56 2.96 3.32
C ASN A 266 25.67 3.02 4.39
N ILE A 267 25.41 3.65 5.54
CA ILE A 267 26.33 3.66 6.68
C ILE A 267 26.38 2.27 7.34
N LEU A 268 25.22 1.63 7.50
CA LEU A 268 25.10 0.34 8.21
C LEU A 268 25.41 -0.88 7.34
N ASP A 269 25.21 -0.75 6.03
CA ASP A 269 25.43 -1.81 5.04
C ASP A 269 25.93 -1.20 3.71
N PRO A 270 27.24 -0.89 3.62
CA PRO A 270 27.83 -0.25 2.44
C PRO A 270 27.86 -1.16 1.19
N SER A 271 27.45 -2.43 1.33
CA SER A 271 27.50 -3.44 0.27
C SER A 271 26.25 -3.49 -0.63
N VAL A 272 25.29 -2.59 -0.37
CA VAL A 272 23.99 -2.49 -1.06
C VAL A 272 23.90 -1.21 -1.88
#